data_AF-A0A7Y9MYG0-F1
#
_entry.id   AF-A0A7Y9MYG0-F1
#
_cell.length_a   1.000
_cell.length_b   1.000
_cell.length_c   1.000
_cell.angle_alpha   90.00
_cell.angle_beta   90.00
_cell.angle_gamma   90.00
#
_symmetry.space_group_name_H-M   'P 1'
#
loop_
_entity.id
_entity.type
_entity.pdbx_description
1 polymer ?
#
loop_
_entity_poly.entity_id
_entity_poly.type
_entity_poly.pdbx_seq_one_letter_code
_entity_poly.pdbx_strand_id
1 'polypeptide(L)'
;MSLTDAAAFPASPEEAADAANAAASKAGVEIRLLEDVDDFTLVAELFQSIWTKQGEASPVNVETLRALSKAGSYVGGAFEHDELVGACFGFFAAPEQRALHSHIAGVSSRMRGRSVGFALKVHQRAWALEEGLDEISWTFDPLISRNAHFNLVKLAATPTSYHRNFYGHMADALNGADDTDRMLVTWYVRDPRVVAACHGEPVPEIVEIDTEEINAEEMSVEPLLSVGGDLGPLRHRTDARLVRVALPRDIETLRLTEPARATAWRLALRETLGSSLEGGGRVLSFDRSGAYTIDRGEQG
;
A
#
# COMPACT_ATOMS: atom_id res chain seq x y z
N MET A 1 26.99 12.00 25.84
CA MET A 1 27.20 10.60 26.24
C MET A 1 26.32 9.76 25.32
N SER A 2 26.96 8.86 24.58
CA SER A 2 26.45 8.12 23.42
C SER A 2 25.17 7.33 23.68
N LEU A 3 24.18 7.49 22.81
CA LEU A 3 23.08 6.54 22.61
C LEU A 3 23.49 5.61 21.45
N THR A 4 24.17 4.52 21.84
CA THR A 4 24.02 3.15 21.33
C THR A 4 23.65 2.95 19.86
N ASP A 5 24.66 2.56 19.08
CA ASP A 5 24.67 1.42 18.14
C ASP A 5 23.42 0.51 18.25
N ALA A 6 22.33 0.90 17.59
CA ALA A 6 21.45 -0.07 16.96
C ALA A 6 22.13 -0.39 15.63
N ALA A 7 22.44 -1.67 15.38
CA ALA A 7 23.02 -2.08 14.11
C ALA A 7 22.14 -1.56 12.96
N ALA A 8 22.55 -0.46 12.35
CA ALA A 8 21.93 0.06 11.15
C ALA A 8 22.25 -0.97 10.07
N PHE A 9 21.32 -1.87 9.80
CA PHE A 9 21.42 -2.80 8.68
C PHE A 9 21.78 -1.96 7.45
N PRO A 10 22.95 -2.19 6.81
CA PRO A 10 23.22 -1.51 5.56
C PRO A 10 22.14 -1.98 4.59
N ALA A 11 21.35 -1.04 4.07
CA ALA A 11 20.30 -1.29 3.08
C ALA A 11 20.94 -1.76 1.78
N SER A 12 21.36 -3.03 1.77
CA SER A 12 22.19 -3.67 0.75
C SER A 12 21.38 -4.77 0.08
N PRO A 13 21.74 -5.18 -1.16
CA PRO A 13 21.07 -6.29 -1.82
C PRO A 13 21.09 -7.58 -1.00
N GLU A 14 22.19 -7.89 -0.30
CA GLU A 14 22.34 -9.07 0.56
C GLU A 14 21.35 -9.05 1.73
N GLU A 15 21.29 -7.94 2.48
CA GLU A 15 20.32 -7.75 3.57
C GLU A 15 18.88 -7.93 3.09
N ALA A 16 18.55 -7.33 1.95
CA ALA A 16 17.20 -7.38 1.43
C ALA A 16 16.82 -8.80 0.97
N ALA A 17 17.77 -9.55 0.41
CA ALA A 17 17.59 -10.96 0.08
C ALA A 17 17.33 -11.80 1.33
N ASP A 18 18.07 -11.58 2.42
CA ASP A 18 17.84 -12.26 3.69
C ASP A 18 16.45 -11.96 4.27
N ALA A 19 16.04 -10.69 4.27
CA ALA A 19 14.71 -10.28 4.70
C ALA A 19 13.60 -10.93 3.83
N ALA A 20 13.81 -11.01 2.51
CA ALA A 20 12.87 -11.65 1.59
C ALA A 20 12.74 -13.15 1.87
N ASN A 21 13.85 -13.85 2.06
CA ASN A 21 13.90 -15.27 2.40
C ASN A 21 13.21 -15.55 3.75
N ALA A 22 13.49 -14.73 4.76
CA ALA A 22 12.84 -14.85 6.07
C ALA A 22 11.32 -14.63 5.98
N ALA A 23 10.87 -13.61 5.22
CA ALA A 23 9.45 -13.33 5.03
C ALA A 23 8.73 -14.46 4.27
N ALA A 24 9.35 -15.00 3.21
CA ALA A 24 8.83 -16.12 2.43
C ALA A 24 8.71 -17.39 3.29
N SER A 25 9.77 -17.72 4.03
CA SER A 25 9.80 -18.86 4.96
C SER A 25 8.71 -18.75 6.03
N LYS A 26 8.56 -17.58 6.66
CA LYS A 26 7.51 -17.32 7.66
C LYS A 26 6.09 -17.44 7.09
N ALA A 27 5.91 -17.07 5.82
CA ALA A 27 4.65 -17.24 5.11
C ALA A 27 4.41 -18.68 4.63
N GLY A 28 5.44 -19.54 4.66
CA GLY A 28 5.41 -20.91 4.18
C GLY A 28 5.24 -21.00 2.67
N VAL A 29 5.94 -20.14 1.93
CA VAL A 29 5.92 -20.09 0.47
C VAL A 29 7.34 -19.96 -0.09
N GLU A 30 7.54 -20.43 -1.31
CA GLU A 30 8.69 -20.08 -2.14
C GLU A 30 8.31 -18.88 -3.01
N ILE A 31 9.20 -17.91 -3.17
CA ILE A 31 8.97 -16.78 -4.09
C ILE A 31 10.09 -16.77 -5.12
N ARG A 32 9.71 -16.70 -6.40
CA ARG A 32 10.65 -16.68 -7.53
C ARG A 32 10.17 -15.74 -8.63
N LEU A 33 11.11 -15.30 -9.45
CA LEU A 33 10.78 -14.64 -10.72
C LEU A 33 10.14 -15.65 -11.67
N LEU A 34 9.19 -15.16 -12.45
CA LEU A 34 8.46 -15.93 -13.45
C LEU A 34 8.96 -15.55 -14.83
N GLU A 35 9.28 -16.56 -15.65
CA GLU A 35 9.86 -16.34 -16.96
C GLU A 35 9.06 -17.00 -18.08
N ASP A 36 8.40 -18.13 -17.84
CA ASP A 36 7.73 -18.90 -18.89
C ASP A 36 6.22 -18.65 -19.00
N VAL A 37 5.65 -19.12 -20.11
CA VAL A 37 4.25 -18.92 -20.47
C VAL A 37 3.30 -19.70 -19.55
N ASP A 38 3.74 -20.85 -19.02
CA ASP A 38 2.91 -21.68 -18.16
C ASP A 38 2.71 -20.97 -16.81
N ASP A 39 3.79 -20.40 -16.24
CA ASP A 39 3.74 -19.55 -15.05
C ASP A 39 2.79 -18.35 -15.23
N PHE A 40 2.88 -17.64 -16.35
CA PHE A 40 2.02 -16.47 -16.60
C PHE A 40 0.55 -16.86 -16.80
N THR A 41 0.28 -18.06 -17.29
CA THR A 41 -1.08 -18.61 -17.36
C THR A 41 -1.65 -18.78 -15.95
N LEU A 42 -0.87 -19.36 -15.03
CA LEU A 42 -1.25 -19.47 -13.62
C LEU A 42 -1.51 -18.10 -12.97
N VAL A 43 -0.71 -17.08 -13.28
CA VAL A 43 -0.92 -15.71 -12.77
C VAL A 43 -2.24 -15.14 -13.27
N ALA A 44 -2.55 -15.28 -14.56
CA ALA A 44 -3.80 -14.77 -15.14
C ALA A 44 -5.02 -15.47 -14.50
N GLU A 45 -4.96 -16.79 -14.32
CA GLU A 45 -6.01 -17.57 -13.65
C GLU A 45 -6.18 -17.16 -12.17
N LEU A 46 -5.07 -17.00 -11.45
CA LEU A 46 -5.09 -16.54 -10.07
C LEU A 46 -5.74 -15.15 -9.96
N PHE A 47 -5.34 -14.19 -10.79
CA PHE A 47 -5.88 -12.83 -10.74
C PHE A 47 -7.34 -12.78 -11.17
N GLN A 48 -7.73 -13.56 -12.18
CA GLN A 48 -9.14 -13.75 -12.51
C GLN A 48 -9.93 -14.21 -11.29
N SER A 49 -9.45 -15.23 -10.55
CA SER A 49 -10.14 -15.75 -9.36
C SER A 49 -10.27 -14.74 -8.21
N ILE A 50 -9.40 -13.73 -8.14
CA ILE A 50 -9.38 -12.73 -7.08
C ILE A 50 -10.31 -11.56 -7.39
N TRP A 51 -10.28 -11.03 -8.62
CA TRP A 51 -10.91 -9.75 -8.96
C TRP A 51 -12.17 -9.84 -9.82
N THR A 52 -12.39 -10.96 -10.48
CA THR A 52 -13.42 -11.08 -11.51
C THR A 52 -14.57 -11.98 -11.07
N LYS A 53 -15.75 -11.73 -11.63
CA LYS A 53 -16.86 -12.69 -11.53
C LYS A 53 -16.70 -13.77 -12.60
N GLN A 54 -17.34 -14.92 -12.42
CA GLN A 54 -17.25 -16.00 -13.40
C GLN A 54 -17.63 -15.52 -14.81
N GLY A 55 -16.68 -15.65 -15.75
CA GLY A 55 -16.83 -15.27 -17.16
C GLY A 55 -16.17 -13.96 -17.57
N GLU A 56 -15.66 -13.16 -16.63
CA GLU A 56 -14.90 -11.92 -16.91
C GLU A 56 -13.41 -12.22 -17.11
N ALA A 57 -12.72 -11.43 -17.95
CA ALA A 57 -11.30 -11.62 -18.23
C ALA A 57 -10.41 -11.17 -17.06
N SER A 58 -9.27 -11.84 -16.86
CA SER A 58 -8.23 -11.43 -15.92
C SER A 58 -7.84 -9.95 -16.11
N PRO A 59 -7.51 -9.21 -15.02
CA PRO A 59 -7.02 -7.83 -15.13
C PRO A 59 -5.70 -7.71 -15.90
N VAL A 60 -5.00 -8.81 -16.18
CA VAL A 60 -3.81 -8.86 -17.03
C VAL A 60 -3.82 -10.15 -17.87
N ASN A 61 -3.29 -10.09 -19.08
CA ASN A 61 -3.12 -11.25 -19.95
C ASN A 61 -1.68 -11.80 -19.95
N VAL A 62 -1.53 -13.03 -20.44
CA VAL A 62 -0.27 -13.77 -20.50
C VAL A 62 0.78 -13.03 -21.35
N GLU A 63 0.35 -12.45 -22.47
CA GLU A 63 1.23 -11.77 -23.42
C GLU A 63 1.88 -10.53 -22.78
N THR A 64 1.13 -9.79 -21.96
CA THR A 64 1.65 -8.62 -21.23
C THR A 64 2.67 -9.05 -20.20
N LEU A 65 2.39 -10.07 -19.40
CA LEU A 65 3.34 -10.59 -18.40
C LEU A 65 4.62 -11.10 -19.05
N ARG A 66 4.50 -11.82 -20.17
CA ARG A 66 5.65 -12.30 -20.94
C ARG A 66 6.47 -11.14 -21.51
N ALA A 67 5.82 -10.10 -22.04
CA ALA A 67 6.50 -8.92 -22.55
C ALA A 67 7.24 -8.17 -21.44
N LEU A 68 6.64 -8.01 -20.26
CA LEU A 68 7.25 -7.36 -19.09
C LEU A 68 8.47 -8.12 -18.58
N SER A 69 8.33 -9.43 -18.35
CA SER A 69 9.45 -10.30 -17.93
C SER A 69 10.58 -10.26 -18.97
N LYS A 70 10.26 -10.34 -20.27
CA LYS A 70 11.26 -10.25 -21.34
C LYS A 70 11.96 -8.87 -21.41
N ALA A 71 11.26 -7.80 -21.05
CA ALA A 71 11.81 -6.45 -20.95
C ALA A 71 12.65 -6.23 -19.67
N GLY A 72 12.80 -7.25 -18.82
CA GLY A 72 13.55 -7.19 -17.57
C GLY A 72 12.75 -6.60 -16.41
N SER A 73 11.45 -6.38 -16.56
CA SER A 73 10.61 -5.88 -15.46
C SER A 73 10.22 -7.01 -14.49
N TYR A 74 9.94 -6.63 -13.25
CA TYR A 74 9.59 -7.58 -12.19
C TYR A 74 8.26 -8.30 -12.46
N VAL A 75 8.32 -9.63 -12.50
CA VAL A 75 7.16 -10.53 -12.41
C VAL A 75 7.52 -11.65 -11.43
N GLY A 76 6.95 -11.62 -10.23
CA GLY A 76 7.23 -12.60 -9.17
C GLY A 76 5.99 -13.40 -8.80
N GLY A 77 6.18 -14.69 -8.53
CA GLY A 77 5.16 -15.62 -8.05
C GLY A 77 5.53 -16.21 -6.69
N ALA A 78 4.53 -16.34 -5.82
CA ALA A 78 4.62 -17.04 -4.55
C ALA A 78 3.92 -18.40 -4.68
N PHE A 79 4.62 -19.47 -4.30
CA PHE A 79 4.16 -20.85 -4.42
C PHE A 79 4.08 -21.52 -3.06
N GLU A 80 3.00 -22.25 -2.83
CA GLU A 80 2.91 -23.24 -1.78
C GLU A 80 3.09 -24.63 -2.43
N HIS A 81 4.28 -25.21 -2.30
CA HIS A 81 4.72 -26.34 -3.13
C HIS A 81 4.67 -25.97 -4.62
N ASP A 82 3.87 -26.66 -5.42
CA ASP A 82 3.71 -26.38 -6.86
C ASP A 82 2.53 -25.45 -7.17
N GLU A 83 1.74 -25.04 -6.16
CA GLU A 83 0.54 -24.22 -6.37
C GLU A 83 0.83 -22.72 -6.23
N LEU A 84 0.59 -21.95 -7.30
CA LEU A 84 0.70 -20.49 -7.26
C LEU A 84 -0.37 -19.88 -6.36
N VAL A 85 0.07 -19.22 -5.28
CA VAL A 85 -0.80 -18.61 -4.27
C VAL A 85 -0.83 -17.10 -4.28
N GLY A 86 0.15 -16.49 -4.91
CA GLY A 86 0.27 -15.05 -4.99
C GLY A 86 1.14 -14.67 -6.16
N ALA A 87 0.90 -13.49 -6.71
CA ALA A 87 1.77 -12.95 -7.73
C ALA A 87 1.82 -11.43 -7.61
N CYS A 88 2.94 -10.85 -8.01
CA CYS A 88 3.13 -9.42 -8.07
C CYS A 88 3.95 -9.06 -9.30
N PHE A 89 3.53 -8.04 -10.03
CA PHE A 89 4.30 -7.54 -11.16
C PHE A 89 4.33 -6.01 -11.19
N GLY A 90 5.36 -5.49 -11.84
CA GLY A 90 5.55 -4.07 -12.07
C GLY A 90 6.30 -3.81 -13.37
N PHE A 91 6.47 -2.55 -13.71
CA PHE A 91 7.24 -2.11 -14.86
C PHE A 91 8.13 -0.94 -14.48
N PHE A 92 9.29 -0.83 -15.11
CA PHE A 92 10.19 0.29 -14.87
C PHE A 92 9.51 1.62 -15.19
N ALA A 93 9.82 2.62 -14.37
CA ALA A 93 9.56 3.99 -14.72
C ALA A 93 10.58 4.50 -15.77
N ALA A 94 10.57 5.80 -16.06
CA ALA A 94 11.58 6.38 -16.94
C ALA A 94 12.99 6.08 -16.38
N PRO A 95 13.99 5.70 -17.21
CA PRO A 95 15.29 5.21 -16.73
C PRO A 95 16.00 6.12 -15.73
N GLU A 96 15.91 7.44 -15.92
CA GLU A 96 16.49 8.45 -15.03
C GLU A 96 15.90 8.45 -13.61
N GLN A 97 14.70 7.89 -13.43
CA GLN A 97 14.04 7.80 -12.12
C GLN A 97 14.55 6.63 -11.29
N ARG A 98 15.22 5.63 -11.90
CA ARG A 98 15.70 4.42 -11.20
C ARG A 98 14.61 3.82 -10.30
N ALA A 99 13.39 3.71 -10.84
CA ALA A 99 12.21 3.33 -10.09
C ALA A 99 11.37 2.25 -10.78
N LEU A 100 10.60 1.52 -9.99
CA LEU A 100 9.59 0.56 -10.44
C LEU A 100 8.18 1.07 -10.12
N HIS A 101 7.26 1.00 -11.07
CA HIS A 101 5.83 1.04 -10.74
C HIS A 101 5.34 -0.39 -10.47
N SER A 102 4.99 -0.71 -9.22
CA SER A 102 4.36 -1.99 -8.87
C SER A 102 2.88 -1.92 -9.22
N HIS A 103 2.45 -2.66 -10.25
CA HIS A 103 1.13 -2.50 -10.82
C HIS A 103 0.06 -3.32 -10.09
N ILE A 104 0.22 -4.64 -10.02
CA ILE A 104 -0.72 -5.55 -9.34
C ILE A 104 0.03 -6.45 -8.38
N ALA A 105 -0.55 -6.65 -7.19
CA ALA A 105 -0.16 -7.67 -6.23
C ALA A 105 -1.43 -8.38 -5.76
N GLY A 106 -1.52 -9.69 -6.00
CA GLY A 106 -2.67 -10.51 -5.67
C GLY A 106 -2.27 -11.73 -4.87
N VAL A 107 -3.08 -12.08 -3.88
CA VAL A 107 -2.89 -13.27 -3.06
C VAL A 107 -4.21 -14.00 -2.94
N SER A 108 -4.17 -15.31 -3.16
CA SER A 108 -5.32 -16.20 -2.99
C SER A 108 -5.89 -16.05 -1.59
N SER A 109 -7.21 -15.98 -1.50
CA SER A 109 -7.90 -15.79 -0.23
C SER A 109 -7.70 -16.94 0.76
N ARG A 110 -7.23 -18.11 0.29
CA ARG A 110 -6.82 -19.28 1.10
C ARG A 110 -5.60 -19.00 1.98
N MET A 111 -4.78 -18.02 1.59
CA MET A 111 -3.56 -17.63 2.31
C MET A 111 -3.76 -16.47 3.28
N ARG A 112 -5.02 -16.09 3.55
CA ARG A 112 -5.34 -15.01 4.50
C ARG A 112 -4.68 -15.28 5.85
N GLY A 113 -4.09 -14.25 6.44
CA GLY A 113 -3.38 -14.33 7.72
C GLY A 113 -1.94 -14.85 7.66
N ARG A 114 -1.48 -15.39 6.52
CA ARG A 114 -0.10 -15.90 6.36
C ARG A 114 0.93 -14.87 5.88
N SER A 115 0.51 -13.62 5.67
CA SER A 115 1.38 -12.52 5.23
C SER A 115 2.10 -12.74 3.87
N VAL A 116 1.54 -13.56 2.98
CA VAL A 116 2.13 -13.80 1.64
C VAL A 116 2.30 -12.51 0.84
N GLY A 117 1.34 -11.57 0.93
CA GLY A 117 1.44 -10.27 0.26
C GLY A 117 2.60 -9.41 0.77
N PHE A 118 2.92 -9.52 2.07
CA PHE A 118 4.10 -8.88 2.63
C PHE A 118 5.37 -9.54 2.09
N ALA A 119 5.45 -10.87 2.08
CA ALA A 119 6.59 -11.60 1.54
C ALA A 119 6.86 -11.27 0.05
N LEU A 120 5.81 -11.18 -0.77
CA LEU A 120 5.92 -10.73 -2.17
C LEU A 120 6.51 -9.33 -2.31
N LYS A 121 6.12 -8.40 -1.43
CA LYS A 121 6.65 -7.04 -1.43
C LYS A 121 8.10 -6.99 -0.96
N VAL A 122 8.47 -7.72 0.09
CA VAL A 122 9.88 -7.79 0.54
C VAL A 122 10.77 -8.42 -0.53
N HIS A 123 10.29 -9.44 -1.24
CA HIS A 123 10.99 -9.99 -2.41
C HIS A 123 11.13 -8.94 -3.54
N GLN A 124 10.08 -8.18 -3.84
CA GLN A 124 10.14 -7.09 -4.82
C GLN A 124 11.15 -5.99 -4.42
N ARG A 125 11.31 -5.70 -3.12
CA ARG A 125 12.36 -4.81 -2.60
C ARG A 125 13.76 -5.38 -2.84
N ALA A 126 13.97 -6.65 -2.53
CA ALA A 126 15.26 -7.31 -2.72
C ALA A 126 15.68 -7.26 -4.20
N TRP A 127 14.77 -7.63 -5.10
CA TRP A 127 14.98 -7.52 -6.53
C TRP A 127 15.27 -6.08 -6.99
N ALA A 128 14.51 -5.10 -6.50
CA ALA A 128 14.71 -3.71 -6.87
C ALA A 128 16.10 -3.19 -6.47
N LEU A 129 16.60 -3.58 -5.29
CA LEU A 129 17.94 -3.21 -4.85
C LEU A 129 19.05 -3.88 -5.67
N GLU A 130 18.85 -5.13 -6.10
CA GLU A 130 19.75 -5.86 -6.99
C GLU A 130 19.84 -5.19 -8.37
N GLU A 131 18.69 -4.74 -8.91
CA GLU A 131 18.61 -3.97 -10.16
C GLU A 131 19.06 -2.50 -10.04
N GLY A 132 19.54 -2.09 -8.85
CA GLY A 132 20.03 -0.74 -8.62
C GLY A 132 18.94 0.34 -8.59
N LEU A 133 17.70 -0.03 -8.32
CA LEU A 133 16.59 0.91 -8.14
C LEU A 133 16.61 1.54 -6.74
N ASP A 134 16.07 2.75 -6.66
CA ASP A 134 15.99 3.53 -5.44
C ASP A 134 14.54 3.61 -4.91
N GLU A 135 13.55 3.39 -5.77
CA GLU A 135 12.13 3.57 -5.44
C GLU A 135 11.23 2.52 -6.07
N ILE A 136 10.18 2.12 -5.34
CA ILE A 136 9.03 1.41 -5.88
C ILE A 136 7.77 2.23 -5.58
N SER A 137 6.95 2.55 -6.57
CA SER A 137 5.70 3.28 -6.39
C SER A 137 4.49 2.45 -6.79
N TRP A 138 3.36 2.67 -6.13
CA TRP A 138 2.06 2.10 -6.52
C TRP A 138 0.92 2.90 -5.90
N THR A 139 -0.29 2.64 -6.37
CA THR A 139 -1.48 3.23 -5.77
C THR A 139 -2.29 2.22 -4.96
N PHE A 140 -3.03 2.69 -3.97
CA PHE A 140 -4.04 1.89 -3.27
C PHE A 140 -5.30 2.71 -2.99
N ASP A 141 -6.43 2.04 -2.72
CA ASP A 141 -7.66 2.73 -2.30
C ASP A 141 -7.55 3.20 -0.84
N PRO A 142 -7.50 4.52 -0.56
CA PRO A 142 -7.30 5.04 0.79
C PRO A 142 -8.51 4.85 1.70
N LEU A 143 -9.69 4.49 1.16
CA LEU A 143 -10.89 4.24 1.95
C LEU A 143 -10.92 2.80 2.49
N ILE A 144 -10.09 1.91 1.96
CA ILE A 144 -9.96 0.54 2.44
C ILE A 144 -8.93 0.51 3.59
N SER A 145 -9.41 0.47 4.84
CA SER A 145 -8.58 0.50 6.05
C SER A 145 -7.47 -0.55 6.09
N ARG A 146 -7.73 -1.76 5.58
CA ARG A 146 -6.70 -2.81 5.49
C ARG A 146 -5.56 -2.45 4.53
N ASN A 147 -5.87 -1.73 3.45
CA ASN A 147 -4.86 -1.27 2.49
C ASN A 147 -4.03 -0.16 3.11
N ALA A 148 -4.66 0.78 3.82
CA ALA A 148 -3.97 1.84 4.55
C ALA A 148 -2.98 1.24 5.57
N HIS A 149 -3.44 0.31 6.40
CA HIS A 149 -2.59 -0.37 7.37
C HIS A 149 -1.47 -1.17 6.68
N PHE A 150 -1.77 -1.91 5.62
CA PHE A 150 -0.75 -2.68 4.91
C PHE A 150 0.34 -1.80 4.31
N ASN A 151 -0.04 -0.71 3.61
CA ASN A 151 0.94 0.13 2.94
C ASN A 151 1.72 1.02 3.92
N LEU A 152 1.06 1.63 4.90
CA LEU A 152 1.69 2.64 5.76
C LEU A 152 2.33 2.03 6.99
N VAL A 153 1.70 1.03 7.60
CA VAL A 153 2.16 0.44 8.87
C VAL A 153 3.03 -0.79 8.61
N LYS A 154 2.59 -1.70 7.73
CA LYS A 154 3.32 -2.96 7.49
C LYS A 154 4.51 -2.80 6.55
N LEU A 155 4.42 -1.92 5.55
CA LEU A 155 5.49 -1.69 4.58
C LEU A 155 6.28 -0.40 4.85
N ALA A 156 5.78 0.51 5.70
CA ALA A 156 6.38 1.84 5.88
C ALA A 156 6.49 2.63 4.57
N ALA A 157 5.57 2.42 3.62
CA ALA A 157 5.53 3.20 2.38
C ALA A 157 5.07 4.64 2.67
N THR A 158 5.66 5.61 2.00
CA THR A 158 5.38 7.04 2.21
C THR A 158 4.26 7.49 1.28
N PRO A 159 3.14 8.04 1.78
CA PRO A 159 2.11 8.68 0.95
C PRO A 159 2.67 9.92 0.27
N THR A 160 2.53 10.00 -1.06
CA THR A 160 3.11 11.09 -1.85
C THR A 160 2.05 11.95 -2.54
N SER A 161 0.92 11.38 -2.95
CA SER A 161 -0.18 12.16 -3.53
C SER A 161 -1.52 11.44 -3.47
N TYR A 162 -2.60 12.22 -3.50
CA TYR A 162 -3.97 11.73 -3.65
C TYR A 162 -4.45 12.01 -5.08
N HIS A 163 -5.03 11.00 -5.72
CA HIS A 163 -5.59 11.12 -7.06
C HIS A 163 -7.08 10.79 -7.03
N ARG A 164 -7.89 11.73 -7.55
CA ARG A 164 -9.34 11.57 -7.67
C ARG A 164 -9.67 10.74 -8.91
N ASN A 165 -10.53 9.73 -8.75
CA ASN A 165 -11.04 8.86 -9.80
C ASN A 165 -9.97 8.42 -10.82
N PHE A 166 -8.83 7.95 -10.31
CA PHE A 166 -7.58 7.80 -11.07
C PHE A 166 -7.69 6.82 -12.24
N TYR A 167 -8.45 5.74 -12.07
CA TYR A 167 -8.66 4.71 -13.10
C TYR A 167 -10.01 4.87 -13.83
N GLY A 168 -10.81 5.90 -13.49
CA GLY A 168 -12.18 6.03 -13.98
C GLY A 168 -13.07 4.88 -13.52
N HIS A 169 -13.97 4.43 -14.39
CA HIS A 169 -14.87 3.32 -14.10
C HIS A 169 -14.14 1.96 -14.21
N MET A 170 -14.07 1.24 -13.09
CA MET A 170 -13.55 -0.13 -13.02
C MET A 170 -14.70 -1.09 -12.73
N ALA A 171 -14.95 -2.06 -13.60
CA ALA A 171 -16.04 -3.03 -13.44
C ALA A 171 -15.72 -4.20 -12.48
N ASP A 172 -14.63 -4.12 -11.72
CA ASP A 172 -14.19 -5.22 -10.85
C ASP A 172 -15.04 -5.35 -9.56
N ALA A 173 -14.99 -6.53 -8.95
CA ALA A 173 -15.82 -6.86 -7.79
C ALA A 173 -15.50 -6.04 -6.52
N LEU A 174 -14.32 -5.41 -6.44
CA LEU A 174 -13.82 -4.71 -5.25
C LEU A 174 -14.16 -3.21 -5.28
N ASN A 175 -14.13 -2.59 -6.45
CA ASN A 175 -14.44 -1.17 -6.64
C ASN A 175 -15.95 -0.94 -6.85
N GLY A 176 -16.67 -1.92 -7.42
CA GLY A 176 -18.11 -1.77 -7.67
C GLY A 176 -18.40 -0.62 -8.64
N ALA A 177 -19.38 0.24 -8.32
CA ALA A 177 -19.69 1.44 -9.11
C ALA A 177 -19.09 2.74 -8.54
N ASP A 178 -18.24 2.63 -7.52
CA ASP A 178 -17.66 3.77 -6.80
C ASP A 178 -16.48 4.40 -7.56
N ASP A 179 -16.18 5.67 -7.29
CA ASP A 179 -15.03 6.35 -7.88
C ASP A 179 -13.70 5.71 -7.42
N THR A 180 -12.73 5.66 -8.33
CA THR A 180 -11.43 5.04 -8.11
C THR A 180 -10.42 6.02 -7.54
N ASP A 181 -10.74 6.65 -6.41
CA ASP A 181 -9.74 7.47 -5.72
C ASP A 181 -8.58 6.59 -5.25
N ARG A 182 -7.37 7.13 -5.38
CA ARG A 182 -6.12 6.42 -5.19
C ARG A 182 -5.12 7.27 -4.43
N MET A 183 -4.55 6.69 -3.37
CA MET A 183 -3.35 7.22 -2.73
C MET A 183 -2.14 6.64 -3.44
N LEU A 184 -1.30 7.49 -4.03
CA LEU A 184 0.03 7.11 -4.46
C LEU A 184 0.94 7.00 -3.23
N VAL A 185 1.68 5.91 -3.16
CA VAL A 185 2.77 5.74 -2.20
C VAL A 185 4.07 5.50 -2.93
N THR A 186 5.15 6.02 -2.35
CA THR A 186 6.52 5.71 -2.74
C THR A 186 7.19 4.92 -1.62
N TRP A 187 7.83 3.83 -2.01
CA TRP A 187 8.60 2.97 -1.14
C TRP A 187 10.08 3.18 -1.48
N TYR A 188 10.71 4.04 -0.68
CA TYR A 188 12.14 4.32 -0.76
C TYR A 188 12.89 3.10 -0.22
N VAL A 189 13.42 2.25 -1.09
CA VAL A 189 13.82 0.88 -0.73
C VAL A 189 15.02 0.82 0.23
N ARG A 190 15.72 1.95 0.42
CA ARG A 190 16.83 2.12 1.38
C ARG A 190 16.47 2.91 2.63
N ASP A 191 15.23 3.38 2.77
CA ASP A 191 14.80 4.11 3.96
C ASP A 191 14.92 3.20 5.21
N PRO A 192 15.55 3.65 6.31
CA PRO A 192 15.69 2.85 7.53
C PRO A 192 14.38 2.31 8.09
N ARG A 193 13.26 3.04 7.93
CA ARG A 193 11.93 2.59 8.34
C ARG A 193 11.44 1.41 7.52
N VAL A 194 11.73 1.43 6.22
CA VAL A 194 11.43 0.32 5.30
C VAL A 194 12.27 -0.90 5.66
N VAL A 195 13.56 -0.71 5.92
CA VAL A 195 14.47 -1.78 6.36
C VAL A 195 13.93 -2.41 7.66
N ALA A 196 13.64 -1.60 8.68
CA ALA A 196 13.07 -2.06 9.95
C ALA A 196 11.75 -2.84 9.74
N ALA A 197 10.84 -2.29 8.91
CA ALA A 197 9.58 -2.96 8.58
C ALA A 197 9.78 -4.33 7.91
N CYS A 198 10.75 -4.44 6.99
CA CYS A 198 11.10 -5.70 6.32
C CYS A 198 11.63 -6.76 7.29
N HIS A 199 12.35 -6.36 8.35
CA HIS A 199 12.79 -7.26 9.43
C HIS A 199 11.71 -7.55 10.47
N GLY A 200 10.54 -6.91 10.37
CA GLY A 200 9.45 -7.05 11.33
C GLY A 200 9.69 -6.29 12.64
N GLU A 201 10.63 -5.35 12.64
CA GLU A 201 10.91 -4.46 13.75
C GLU A 201 9.86 -3.35 13.87
N PRO A 202 9.68 -2.76 15.07
CA PRO A 202 8.85 -1.58 15.24
C PRO A 202 9.34 -0.44 14.35
N VAL A 203 8.44 0.10 13.53
CA VAL A 203 8.73 1.26 12.68
C VAL A 203 8.43 2.53 13.48
N PRO A 204 9.37 3.50 13.56
CA PRO A 204 9.08 4.84 14.06
C PRO A 204 7.93 5.50 13.27
N GLU A 205 7.18 6.42 13.88
CA GLU A 205 6.11 7.15 13.15
C GLU A 205 6.67 7.88 11.91
N ILE A 206 5.82 8.15 10.91
CA ILE A 206 6.24 8.55 9.55
C ILE A 206 7.05 9.88 9.56
N VAL A 207 6.90 10.69 10.60
CA VAL A 207 7.66 11.92 10.78
C VAL A 207 8.04 12.03 12.26
N GLU A 208 9.32 12.27 12.55
CA GLU A 208 9.69 12.97 13.78
C GLU A 208 9.06 14.35 13.65
N ILE A 209 7.89 14.56 14.26
CA ILE A 209 7.39 15.92 14.49
C ILE A 209 8.55 16.65 15.15
N ASP A 210 8.99 17.78 14.58
CA ASP A 210 10.06 18.57 15.18
C ASP A 210 9.53 19.13 16.51
N THR A 211 9.68 18.32 17.55
CA THR A 211 9.11 18.57 18.88
C THR A 211 9.77 19.77 19.56
N GLU A 212 10.87 20.30 18.99
CA GLU A 212 11.47 21.56 19.43
C GLU A 212 10.62 22.78 19.02
N GLU A 213 9.80 22.68 17.96
CA GLU A 213 8.94 23.79 17.49
C GLU A 213 7.48 23.69 17.95
N ILE A 214 7.03 22.53 18.46
CA ILE A 214 5.63 22.32 18.86
C ILE A 214 5.54 22.01 20.35
N ASN A 215 4.93 22.90 21.13
CA ASN A 215 4.64 22.65 22.54
C ASN A 215 3.78 21.38 22.67
N ALA A 216 4.29 20.37 23.39
CA ALA A 216 3.60 19.09 23.61
C ALA A 216 2.20 19.24 24.29
N GLU A 217 1.94 20.38 24.95
CA GLU A 217 0.64 20.71 25.55
C GLU A 217 -0.39 21.28 24.54
N GLU A 218 0.03 21.70 23.34
CA GLU A 218 -0.83 22.25 22.26
C GLU A 218 -1.13 21.23 21.14
N MET A 219 -0.62 20.00 21.26
CA MET A 219 -0.80 18.92 20.28
C MET A 219 -2.18 18.24 20.40
N SER A 220 -3.27 18.99 20.28
CA SER A 220 -4.60 18.39 20.14
C SER A 220 -4.83 17.93 18.70
N VAL A 221 -4.85 16.61 18.48
CA VAL A 221 -5.29 16.06 17.19
C VAL A 221 -6.81 16.14 17.11
N GLU A 222 -7.33 17.06 16.31
CA GLU A 222 -8.77 17.27 16.18
C GLU A 222 -9.39 16.40 15.08
N PRO A 223 -10.63 15.91 15.23
CA PRO A 223 -11.28 15.16 14.17
C PRO A 223 -11.58 16.10 12.99
N LEU A 224 -11.22 15.66 11.78
CA LEU A 224 -11.68 16.25 10.52
C LEU A 224 -12.76 15.37 9.86
N LEU A 225 -12.63 14.05 10.03
CA LEU A 225 -13.64 13.07 9.63
C LEU A 225 -13.79 11.99 10.71
N SER A 226 -15.03 11.63 11.02
CA SER A 226 -15.38 10.61 12.01
C SER A 226 -16.52 9.73 11.51
N VAL A 227 -16.72 8.60 12.18
CA VAL A 227 -17.90 7.73 11.96
C VAL A 227 -19.06 8.26 12.80
N GLY A 228 -20.13 8.69 12.14
CA GLY A 228 -21.36 9.17 12.78
C GLY A 228 -22.15 8.07 13.48
N GLY A 229 -23.18 8.46 14.24
CA GLY A 229 -24.05 7.52 14.96
C GLY A 229 -24.87 6.59 14.06
N ASP A 230 -25.09 7.00 12.81
CA ASP A 230 -25.73 6.21 11.74
C ASP A 230 -24.73 5.38 10.91
N LEU A 231 -23.46 5.33 11.34
CA LEU A 231 -22.33 4.74 10.64
C LEU A 231 -21.97 5.44 9.30
N GLY A 232 -22.55 6.61 9.04
CA GLY A 232 -22.18 7.49 7.94
C GLY A 232 -20.96 8.34 8.24
N PRO A 233 -20.39 9.02 7.23
CA PRO A 233 -19.31 9.98 7.43
C PRO A 233 -19.81 11.25 8.12
N LEU A 234 -19.20 11.63 9.24
CA LEU A 234 -19.42 12.90 9.91
C LEU A 234 -18.15 13.77 9.79
N ARG A 235 -18.26 14.83 8.98
CA ARG A 235 -17.21 15.83 8.81
C ARG A 235 -17.27 16.90 9.89
N HIS A 236 -16.10 17.37 10.28
CA HIS A 236 -15.93 18.42 11.28
C HIS A 236 -15.24 19.64 10.65
N ARG A 237 -15.41 20.80 11.27
CA ARG A 237 -14.68 22.02 10.90
C ARG A 237 -13.68 22.30 12.01
N THR A 238 -12.42 22.47 11.63
CA THR A 238 -11.31 22.72 12.55
C THR A 238 -10.19 23.44 11.80
N ASP A 239 -9.49 24.31 12.49
CA ASP A 239 -8.28 25.00 12.03
C ASP A 239 -7.01 24.40 12.67
N ALA A 240 -7.14 23.29 13.42
CA ALA A 240 -6.02 22.61 14.06
C ALA A 240 -4.99 22.07 13.05
N ARG A 241 -3.71 22.27 13.30
CA ARG A 241 -2.64 21.76 12.43
C ARG A 241 -2.69 20.24 12.27
N LEU A 242 -2.83 19.52 13.38
CA LEU A 242 -2.95 18.06 13.40
C LEU A 242 -4.42 17.64 13.37
N VAL A 243 -4.78 16.85 12.37
CA VAL A 243 -6.15 16.37 12.19
C VAL A 243 -6.23 14.87 12.02
N ARG A 244 -7.37 14.31 12.42
CA ARG A 244 -7.68 12.88 12.32
C ARG A 244 -8.80 12.62 11.33
N VAL A 245 -8.57 11.67 10.42
CA VAL A 245 -9.55 11.23 9.41
C VAL A 245 -9.85 9.75 9.61
N ALA A 246 -10.98 9.44 10.26
CA ALA A 246 -11.41 8.07 10.50
C ALA A 246 -12.18 7.48 9.32
N LEU A 247 -11.97 6.17 9.09
CA LEU A 247 -12.62 5.39 8.03
C LEU A 247 -13.72 4.50 8.59
N PRO A 248 -14.66 4.03 7.76
CA PRO A 248 -15.54 2.94 8.14
C PRO A 248 -14.73 1.65 8.33
N ARG A 249 -15.24 0.72 9.16
CA ARG A 249 -14.56 -0.56 9.42
C ARG A 249 -14.45 -1.44 8.17
N ASP A 250 -15.49 -1.43 7.33
CA ASP A 250 -15.58 -2.32 6.16
C ASP A 250 -16.32 -1.62 5.00
N ILE A 251 -15.59 -0.80 4.24
CA ILE A 251 -16.15 -0.14 3.06
C ILE A 251 -16.54 -1.14 1.96
N GLU A 252 -15.85 -2.27 1.86
CA GLU A 252 -16.11 -3.27 0.82
C GLU A 252 -17.51 -3.87 0.99
N THR A 253 -17.89 -4.23 2.22
CA THR A 253 -19.26 -4.67 2.50
C THR A 253 -20.28 -3.55 2.29
N LEU A 254 -19.96 -2.29 2.64
CA LEU A 254 -20.85 -1.15 2.41
C LEU A 254 -21.10 -0.90 0.92
N ARG A 255 -20.11 -1.09 0.04
CA ARG A 255 -20.29 -0.97 -1.42
C ARG A 255 -21.33 -1.94 -1.97
N LEU A 256 -21.46 -3.11 -1.35
CA LEU A 256 -22.42 -4.14 -1.77
C LEU A 256 -23.79 -3.93 -1.14
N THR A 257 -23.84 -3.55 0.13
CA THR A 257 -25.08 -3.53 0.93
C THR A 257 -25.74 -2.16 0.99
N GLU A 258 -24.96 -1.08 0.98
CA GLU A 258 -25.43 0.31 1.12
C GLU A 258 -24.66 1.27 0.19
N PRO A 259 -24.81 1.15 -1.15
CA PRO A 259 -23.96 1.87 -2.11
C PRO A 259 -23.97 3.40 -1.92
N ALA A 260 -25.12 3.98 -1.61
CA ALA A 260 -25.23 5.42 -1.35
C ALA A 260 -24.37 5.88 -0.15
N ARG A 261 -24.28 5.05 0.90
CA ARG A 261 -23.42 5.33 2.06
C ARG A 261 -21.95 5.16 1.69
N ALA A 262 -21.60 4.16 0.88
CA ALA A 262 -20.24 3.99 0.37
C ALA A 262 -19.79 5.22 -0.45
N THR A 263 -20.65 5.73 -1.34
CA THR A 263 -20.40 6.96 -2.10
C THR A 263 -20.25 8.17 -1.17
N ALA A 264 -21.09 8.31 -0.14
CA ALA A 264 -20.94 9.39 0.83
C ALA A 264 -19.58 9.35 1.54
N TRP A 265 -19.11 8.15 1.93
CA TRP A 265 -17.78 7.96 2.50
C TRP A 265 -16.66 8.33 1.54
N ARG A 266 -16.77 7.95 0.25
CA ARG A 266 -15.80 8.32 -0.78
C ARG A 266 -15.66 9.83 -0.92
N LEU A 267 -16.80 10.53 -1.04
CA LEU A 267 -16.80 11.99 -1.17
C LEU A 267 -16.26 12.68 0.09
N ALA A 268 -16.66 12.22 1.27
CA ALA A 268 -16.15 12.77 2.53
C ALA A 268 -14.64 12.57 2.69
N LEU A 269 -14.10 11.40 2.31
CA LEU A 269 -12.66 11.16 2.35
C LEU A 269 -11.91 12.06 1.36
N ARG A 270 -12.43 12.21 0.14
CA ARG A 270 -11.86 13.10 -0.89
C ARG A 270 -11.77 14.54 -0.40
N GLU A 271 -12.85 15.04 0.21
CA GLU A 271 -12.95 16.42 0.71
C GLU A 271 -12.21 16.65 2.03
N THR A 272 -11.65 15.60 2.65
CA THR A 272 -10.87 15.71 3.90
C THR A 272 -9.42 15.29 3.67
N LEU A 273 -9.13 13.99 3.58
CA LEU A 273 -7.78 13.47 3.32
C LEU A 273 -7.22 14.00 1.99
N GLY A 274 -8.01 13.93 0.92
CA GLY A 274 -7.57 14.39 -0.41
C GLY A 274 -7.22 15.88 -0.42
N SER A 275 -8.14 16.73 0.06
CA SER A 275 -7.90 18.17 0.17
C SER A 275 -6.75 18.54 1.11
N SER A 276 -6.54 17.81 2.21
CA SER A 276 -5.41 18.06 3.11
C SER A 276 -4.07 17.80 2.43
N LEU A 277 -3.97 16.72 1.65
CA LEU A 277 -2.76 16.39 0.89
C LEU A 277 -2.52 17.34 -0.28
N GLU A 278 -3.58 17.74 -1.00
CA GLU A 278 -3.49 18.76 -2.04
C GLU A 278 -3.02 20.12 -1.49
N GLY A 279 -3.38 20.43 -0.23
CA GLY A 279 -2.90 21.60 0.51
C GLY A 279 -1.46 21.51 1.02
N GLY A 280 -0.72 20.44 0.70
CA GLY A 280 0.66 20.22 1.16
C GLY A 280 0.77 19.51 2.51
N GLY A 281 -0.36 19.09 3.09
CA GLY A 281 -0.37 18.27 4.30
C GLY A 281 0.28 16.91 4.09
N ARG A 282 0.69 16.27 5.20
CA ARG A 282 1.42 15.00 5.22
C ARG A 282 0.74 14.01 6.14
N VAL A 283 0.59 12.76 5.69
CA VAL A 283 0.11 11.67 6.55
C VAL A 283 1.25 11.26 7.48
N LEU A 284 0.99 11.32 8.80
CA LEU A 284 1.94 10.97 9.85
C LEU A 284 1.81 9.51 10.30
N SER A 285 0.58 8.99 10.34
CA SER A 285 0.32 7.63 10.81
C SER A 285 -1.04 7.13 10.35
N PHE A 286 -1.22 5.81 10.44
CA PHE A 286 -2.51 5.15 10.36
C PHE A 286 -2.67 4.24 11.58
N ASP A 287 -3.65 4.54 12.43
CA ASP A 287 -3.80 3.86 13.71
C ASP A 287 -4.65 2.57 13.61
N ARG A 288 -4.62 1.75 14.68
CA ARG A 288 -5.38 0.48 14.77
C ARG A 288 -6.89 0.65 14.78
N SER A 289 -7.38 1.86 15.07
CA SER A 289 -8.81 2.16 15.04
C SER A 289 -9.32 2.53 13.64
N GLY A 290 -8.41 2.59 12.65
CA GLY A 290 -8.74 2.82 11.25
C GLY A 290 -8.79 4.29 10.89
N ALA A 291 -7.84 5.09 11.37
CA ALA A 291 -7.78 6.52 11.06
C ALA A 291 -6.39 6.98 10.67
N TYR A 292 -6.36 7.93 9.73
CA TYR A 292 -5.16 8.69 9.38
C TYR A 292 -4.97 9.85 10.36
N THR A 293 -3.72 10.09 10.76
CA THR A 293 -3.29 11.37 11.35
C THR A 293 -2.57 12.17 10.28
N ILE A 294 -2.94 13.44 10.12
CA ILE A 294 -2.41 14.32 9.08
C ILE A 294 -1.86 15.58 9.74
N ASP A 295 -0.65 15.98 9.40
CA ASP A 295 -0.14 17.33 9.63
C ASP A 295 -0.49 18.20 8.43
N ARG A 296 -1.33 19.22 8.61
CA ARG A 296 -1.71 20.16 7.55
C ARG A 296 -0.64 21.23 7.28
N GLY A 297 0.42 21.29 8.08
CA GLY A 297 1.45 22.33 8.02
C GLY A 297 1.03 23.63 8.71
N GLU A 298 1.91 24.63 8.71
CA GLU A 298 1.73 25.90 9.46
C GLU A 298 0.70 26.88 8.85
N GLN A 299 -0.06 26.47 7.82
CA GLN A 299 -1.13 27.28 7.23
C GLN A 299 -2.45 26.49 7.17
N GLY A 300 -2.94 26.09 8.34
CA GLY A 300 -4.33 25.66 8.54
C GLY A 300 -5.27 26.86 8.61
#